data_AF-A0A951DEG3-F1
#
_entry.id   AF-A0A951DEG3-F1
#
_cell.length_a   1.000
_cell.length_b   1.000
_cell.length_c   1.000
_cell.angle_alpha   90.00
_cell.angle_beta   90.00
_cell.angle_gamma   90.00
#
_symmetry.space_group_name_H-M   'P 1'
#
loop_
_entity.id
_entity.type
_entity.pdbx_description
1 polymer ?
#
loop_
_entity_poly.entity_id
_entity_poly.type
_entity_poly.pdbx_seq_one_letter_code
_entity_poly.pdbx_strand_id
1 'polypeptide(L)'
;MNSTDSQAGSKTATRAGQRVFRTVAVLIALYTVTLAGFYIAMCQPPEKFSRVMMHTGPAPFLLFPFESMWKSARAGHLHLGDQAPDFTLPVLDHSASVTLSSMRGLRPVVLIFGSYT
;
A
#
# COMPACT_ATOMS: atom_id res chain seq x y z
N MET A 1 -20.87 42.48 49.98
CA MET A 1 -19.61 42.22 49.23
C MET A 1 -19.20 40.79 49.54
N ASN A 2 -19.73 39.81 48.80
CA ASN A 2 -19.20 39.15 47.60
C ASN A 2 -18.06 38.15 47.88
N SER A 3 -18.34 36.85 47.71
CA SER A 3 -17.31 35.78 47.66
C SER A 3 -17.77 34.53 46.91
N THR A 4 -18.70 34.63 45.93
CA THR A 4 -19.24 33.44 45.22
C THR A 4 -18.86 33.34 43.73
N ASP A 5 -18.04 34.24 43.18
CA ASP A 5 -17.80 34.29 41.73
C ASP A 5 -16.53 33.57 41.19
N SER A 6 -15.78 32.83 42.01
CA SER A 6 -14.46 32.27 41.59
C SER A 6 -14.40 30.76 41.31
N GLN A 7 -15.49 30.12 40.87
CA GLN A 7 -15.48 28.68 40.51
C GLN A 7 -15.96 28.34 39.08
N ALA A 8 -16.32 29.33 38.25
CA ALA A 8 -16.84 29.06 36.90
C ALA A 8 -15.74 28.87 35.82
N GLY A 9 -14.50 29.31 36.06
CA GLY A 9 -13.46 29.41 35.01
C GLY A 9 -12.57 28.18 34.76
N SER A 10 -12.56 27.19 35.67
CA SER A 10 -11.56 26.10 35.62
C SER A 10 -12.03 24.81 34.92
N LYS A 11 -13.34 24.56 34.85
CA LYS A 11 -13.89 23.27 34.37
C LYS A 11 -14.05 23.18 32.84
N THR A 12 -13.98 24.30 32.14
CA THR A 12 -14.16 24.40 30.69
C THR A 12 -12.89 24.04 29.91
N ALA A 13 -11.70 24.37 30.44
CA ALA A 13 -10.42 24.11 29.78
C ALA A 13 -10.13 22.60 29.61
N THR A 14 -10.40 21.79 30.65
CA THR A 14 -10.14 20.34 30.62
C THR A 14 -11.07 19.60 29.66
N ARG A 15 -12.35 19.99 29.59
CA ARG A 15 -13.34 19.37 28.70
C ARG A 15 -13.12 19.71 27.23
N ALA A 16 -12.66 20.93 26.94
CA ALA A 16 -12.29 21.34 25.58
C ALA A 16 -11.05 20.56 25.09
N GLY A 17 -10.01 20.44 25.92
CA GLY A 17 -8.83 19.65 25.60
C GLY A 17 -9.15 18.16 25.39
N GLN A 18 -10.02 17.58 26.23
CA GLN A 18 -10.44 16.19 26.10
C GLN A 18 -11.29 15.95 24.83
N ARG A 19 -12.11 16.91 24.41
CA ARG A 19 -12.85 16.84 23.14
C ARG A 19 -11.92 16.94 21.93
N VAL A 20 -10.97 17.87 21.94
CA VAL A 20 -9.98 18.02 20.86
C VAL A 20 -9.16 16.74 20.75
N PHE A 21 -8.65 16.21 21.86
CA PHE A 21 -7.93 14.95 21.88
C PHE A 21 -8.77 13.79 21.32
N ARG A 22 -10.05 13.69 21.71
CA ARG A 22 -10.94 12.66 21.19
C ARG A 22 -11.16 12.80 19.68
N THR A 23 -11.37 14.03 19.19
CA THR A 23 -11.53 14.30 17.76
C THR A 23 -10.28 13.92 16.98
N VAL A 24 -9.10 14.33 17.46
CA VAL A 24 -7.81 13.98 16.83
C VAL A 24 -7.60 12.47 16.82
N ALA A 25 -7.89 11.79 17.93
CA ALA A 25 -7.80 10.34 18.01
C ALA A 25 -8.73 9.63 17.01
N VAL A 26 -9.97 10.11 16.86
CA VAL A 26 -10.93 9.58 15.86
C VAL A 26 -10.43 9.81 14.44
N LEU A 27 -9.86 10.99 14.15
CA LEU A 27 -9.31 11.27 12.82
C LEU A 27 -8.11 10.38 12.49
N ILE A 28 -7.22 10.15 13.45
CA ILE A 28 -6.07 9.24 13.28
C ILE A 28 -6.56 7.80 13.08
N ALA A 29 -7.55 7.36 13.86
CA ALA A 29 -8.14 6.03 13.69
C ALA A 29 -8.77 5.86 12.30
N LEU A 30 -9.54 6.85 11.84
CA LEU A 30 -10.14 6.82 10.51
C LEU A 30 -9.08 6.82 9.40
N TYR A 31 -8.04 7.63 9.56
CA TYR A 31 -6.92 7.69 8.61
C TYR A 31 -6.19 6.35 8.51
N THR A 32 -5.84 5.75 9.65
CA THR A 32 -5.13 4.46 9.71
C THR A 32 -5.98 3.31 9.19
N VAL A 33 -7.28 3.27 9.48
CA VAL A 33 -8.21 2.27 8.94
C VAL A 33 -8.32 2.39 7.42
N THR A 34 -8.44 3.63 6.92
CA THR A 34 -8.50 3.87 5.46
C THR A 34 -7.19 3.46 4.78
N LEU A 35 -6.05 3.83 5.37
CA LEU A 35 -4.72 3.45 4.89
C LEU A 35 -4.55 1.92 4.85
N ALA A 36 -4.96 1.23 5.91
CA ALA A 36 -4.92 -0.24 5.98
C ALA A 36 -5.86 -0.87 4.94
N GLY A 37 -7.05 -0.31 4.73
CA GLY A 37 -7.99 -0.76 3.70
C GLY A 37 -7.38 -0.69 2.30
N PHE A 38 -6.73 0.43 1.96
CA PHE A 38 -6.00 0.55 0.70
C PHE A 38 -4.84 -0.44 0.60
N TYR A 39 -4.06 -0.61 1.66
CA TYR A 39 -2.95 -1.56 1.68
C TYR A 39 -3.43 -3.00 1.43
N ILE A 40 -4.49 -3.42 2.12
CA ILE A 40 -5.10 -4.75 1.92
C ILE A 40 -5.59 -4.91 0.49
N ALA A 41 -6.22 -3.88 -0.10
CA ALA A 41 -6.66 -3.90 -1.49
C ALA A 41 -5.49 -4.06 -2.47
N MET A 42 -4.33 -3.47 -2.20
CA MET A 42 -3.12 -3.62 -3.04
C MET A 42 -2.54 -5.04 -3.02
N CYS A 43 -2.69 -5.77 -1.91
CA CYS A 43 -2.26 -7.17 -1.79
C CYS A 43 -3.18 -8.15 -2.55
N GLN A 44 -4.37 -7.71 -2.99
CA GLN A 44 -5.29 -8.57 -3.74
C GLN A 44 -4.88 -8.73 -5.21
N PRO A 45 -5.40 -9.74 -5.93
CA PRO A 45 -5.26 -9.85 -7.39
C PRO A 45 -5.64 -8.56 -8.14
N PRO A 46 -5.01 -8.28 -9.29
CA PRO A 46 -5.19 -7.03 -10.02
C PRO A 46 -6.66 -6.75 -10.40
N GLU A 47 -7.48 -7.77 -10.60
CA GLU A 47 -8.92 -7.65 -10.92
C GLU A 47 -9.74 -7.13 -9.73
N LYS A 48 -9.37 -7.50 -8.50
CA LYS A 48 -10.03 -7.01 -7.29
C LYS A 48 -9.54 -5.60 -6.94
N PHE A 49 -8.23 -5.37 -7.08
CA PHE A 49 -7.63 -4.05 -6.86
C PHE A 49 -8.21 -3.00 -7.82
N SER A 50 -8.29 -3.32 -9.12
CA SER A 50 -8.81 -2.39 -10.13
C SER A 50 -10.27 -2.00 -9.88
N ARG A 51 -11.09 -2.92 -9.36
CA ARG A 51 -12.48 -2.65 -8.94
C ARG A 51 -12.59 -1.66 -7.78
N VAL A 52 -11.61 -1.64 -6.87
CA VAL A 52 -11.56 -0.65 -5.79
C VAL A 52 -11.09 0.69 -6.36
N MET A 53 -10.03 0.66 -7.19
CA MET A 53 -9.45 1.87 -7.77
C MET A 53 -10.37 2.60 -8.74
N MET A 54 -11.25 1.92 -9.48
CA MET A 54 -12.21 2.58 -10.39
C MET A 54 -13.19 3.53 -9.66
N HIS A 55 -13.39 3.33 -8.35
CA HIS A 55 -14.22 4.21 -7.51
C HIS A 55 -13.37 5.18 -6.68
N THR A 56 -12.04 5.04 -6.73
CA THR A 56 -11.10 5.88 -6.00
C THR A 56 -10.81 7.11 -6.85
N GLY A 57 -11.43 8.24 -6.51
CA GLY A 57 -11.14 9.53 -7.15
C GLY A 57 -9.70 10.02 -6.93
N PRO A 58 -9.35 11.25 -7.35
CA PRO A 58 -7.98 11.75 -7.23
C PRO A 58 -7.54 12.06 -5.79
N ALA A 59 -8.46 12.32 -4.88
CA ALA A 59 -8.14 12.82 -3.54
C ALA A 59 -7.27 11.86 -2.68
N PRO A 60 -7.55 10.54 -2.62
CA PRO A 60 -6.69 9.60 -1.90
C PRO A 60 -5.24 9.60 -2.40
N PHE A 61 -4.99 9.77 -3.70
CA PHE A 61 -3.63 9.80 -4.25
C PHE A 61 -2.79 10.96 -3.72
N LEU A 62 -3.41 12.06 -3.28
CA LEU A 62 -2.73 13.20 -2.65
C LEU A 62 -2.50 13.01 -1.14
N LEU A 63 -3.34 12.20 -0.48
CA LEU A 63 -3.36 12.06 0.99
C LEU A 63 -2.60 10.84 1.51
N PHE A 64 -2.40 9.83 0.66
CA PHE A 64 -1.79 8.56 1.05
C PHE A 64 -0.52 8.27 0.23
N PRO A 65 0.49 7.62 0.82
CA PRO A 65 1.76 7.31 0.15
C PRO A 65 1.64 6.07 -0.77
N PHE A 66 0.81 6.17 -1.81
CA PHE A 66 0.45 5.06 -2.71
C PHE A 66 1.67 4.35 -3.32
N GLU A 67 2.69 5.07 -3.77
CA GLU A 67 3.89 4.47 -4.37
C GLU A 67 4.64 3.58 -3.37
N SER A 68 4.83 4.06 -2.14
CA SER A 68 5.52 3.30 -1.10
C SER A 68 4.72 2.07 -0.67
N MET A 69 3.40 2.24 -0.52
CA MET A 69 2.49 1.14 -0.20
C MET A 69 2.51 0.08 -1.29
N TRP A 70 2.46 0.48 -2.56
CA TRP A 70 2.45 -0.44 -3.70
C TRP A 70 3.73 -1.26 -3.79
N LYS A 71 4.90 -0.60 -3.67
CA LYS A 71 6.20 -1.29 -3.67
C LYS A 71 6.30 -2.30 -2.55
N SER A 72 5.79 -1.98 -1.36
CA SER A 72 5.77 -2.91 -0.23
C SER A 72 4.76 -4.06 -0.41
N ALA A 73 3.52 -3.75 -0.78
CA ALA A 73 2.44 -4.74 -0.93
C ALA A 73 2.71 -5.75 -2.05
N ARG A 74 3.48 -5.36 -3.06
CA ARG A 74 3.88 -6.18 -4.20
C ARG A 74 5.36 -6.55 -4.20
N ALA A 75 6.07 -6.32 -3.09
CA ALA A 75 7.40 -6.85 -2.92
C ALA A 75 7.30 -8.37 -2.95
N GLY A 76 7.76 -8.98 -4.06
CA GLY A 76 7.91 -10.42 -4.13
C GLY A 76 8.92 -10.92 -3.10
N HIS A 77 9.19 -12.22 -3.09
CA HIS A 77 10.11 -12.83 -2.13
C HIS A 77 11.55 -12.97 -2.64
N LEU A 78 11.86 -12.40 -3.81
CA LEU A 78 13.20 -12.48 -4.41
C LEU A 78 14.07 -11.34 -3.93
N HIS A 79 15.27 -11.69 -3.47
CA HIS A 79 16.30 -10.75 -3.04
C HIS A 79 17.50 -10.78 -3.99
N LEU A 80 18.35 -9.76 -3.89
CA LEU A 80 19.61 -9.72 -4.63
C LEU A 80 20.51 -10.89 -4.22
N GLY A 81 21.02 -11.62 -5.19
CA GLY A 81 21.84 -12.81 -4.97
C GLY A 81 21.03 -14.12 -4.91
N ASP A 82 19.70 -14.05 -4.76
CA ASP A 82 18.86 -15.24 -4.87
C ASP A 82 18.94 -15.80 -6.29
N GLN A 83 18.93 -17.14 -6.38
CA GLN A 83 18.83 -17.81 -7.66
C GLN A 83 17.46 -17.52 -8.29
N ALA A 84 17.46 -16.96 -9.51
CA ALA A 84 16.23 -16.71 -10.26
C ALA A 84 15.42 -18.03 -10.40
N PRO A 85 14.12 -18.05 -10.04
CA PRO A 85 13.27 -19.23 -10.15
C PRO A 85 13.29 -19.81 -11.56
N ASP A 86 13.34 -21.13 -11.67
CA ASP A 86 13.34 -21.76 -12.99
C ASP A 86 11.93 -21.74 -13.61
N PHE A 87 11.87 -21.55 -14.91
CA PHE A 87 10.64 -21.62 -15.67
C PHE A 87 10.93 -22.01 -17.12
N THR A 88 9.94 -22.58 -17.77
CA THR A 88 9.96 -22.94 -19.20
C THR A 88 8.87 -22.15 -19.90
N LEU A 89 9.26 -21.38 -20.92
CA LEU A 89 8.32 -20.60 -21.73
C LEU A 89 8.41 -21.04 -23.19
N PRO A 90 7.28 -21.07 -23.91
CA PRO A 90 7.31 -21.21 -25.36
C PRO A 90 7.91 -19.95 -25.99
N VAL A 91 8.60 -20.11 -27.12
CA VAL A 91 8.97 -18.99 -28.00
C VAL A 91 7.70 -18.42 -28.64
N LEU A 92 7.72 -17.16 -29.04
CA LEU A 92 6.56 -16.46 -29.62
C LEU A 92 5.94 -17.17 -30.83
N ASP A 93 6.76 -17.83 -31.65
CA ASP A 93 6.33 -18.60 -32.82
C ASP A 93 5.92 -20.05 -32.50
N HIS A 94 5.93 -20.43 -31.21
CA HIS A 94 5.65 -21.77 -30.71
C HIS A 94 6.54 -22.89 -31.27
N SER A 95 7.65 -22.56 -31.92
CA SER A 95 8.55 -23.54 -32.54
C SER A 95 9.34 -24.35 -31.51
N ALA A 96 9.56 -23.78 -30.33
CA ALA A 96 10.36 -24.35 -29.26
C ALA A 96 9.92 -23.85 -27.89
N SER A 97 10.49 -24.47 -26.85
CA SER A 97 10.41 -24.00 -25.48
C SER A 97 11.82 -23.71 -24.94
N VAL A 98 11.96 -22.64 -24.17
CA VAL A 98 13.21 -22.22 -23.54
C VAL A 98 13.06 -22.32 -22.04
N THR A 99 13.99 -23.05 -21.39
CA THR A 99 14.06 -23.15 -19.93
C THR A 99 15.17 -22.27 -19.41
N LEU A 100 14.89 -21.43 -18.41
CA LEU A 100 15.86 -20.45 -17.88
C LEU A 100 17.15 -21.12 -17.37
N SER A 101 17.06 -22.26 -16.69
CA SER A 101 18.21 -22.99 -16.17
C SER A 101 19.23 -23.40 -17.22
N SER A 102 18.80 -23.63 -18.46
CA SER A 102 19.70 -23.97 -19.59
C SER A 102 20.70 -22.87 -19.94
N MET A 103 20.47 -21.62 -19.50
CA MET A 103 21.33 -20.47 -19.78
C MET A 103 22.18 -20.05 -18.57
N ARG A 104 21.97 -20.64 -17.39
CA ARG A 104 22.70 -20.26 -16.17
C ARG A 104 24.19 -20.58 -16.32
N GLY A 105 25.05 -19.65 -15.94
CA GLY A 105 26.51 -19.81 -15.98
C GLY A 105 27.16 -19.72 -17.37
N LEU A 106 26.37 -19.67 -18.45
CA LEU A 106 26.89 -19.52 -19.81
C LEU A 106 27.08 -18.06 -20.20
N ARG A 107 26.13 -17.19 -19.84
CA ARG A 107 26.15 -15.74 -20.10
C ARG A 107 25.17 -15.02 -19.18
N PRO A 108 25.33 -13.71 -18.92
CA PRO A 108 24.32 -12.91 -18.26
C PRO A 108 22.98 -12.95 -19.03
N VAL A 109 21.87 -13.08 -18.32
CA VAL A 109 20.51 -13.11 -18.88
C VAL A 109 19.70 -11.99 -18.25
N VAL A 110 18.98 -11.23 -19.08
CA VAL A 110 18.03 -10.20 -18.65
C VAL A 110 16.61 -10.70 -18.92
N LEU A 111 15.74 -10.62 -17.92
CA LEU A 111 14.33 -10.97 -18.04
C LEU A 111 13.49 -9.70 -18.13
N ILE A 112 12.70 -9.59 -19.20
CA ILE A 112 11.77 -8.48 -19.42
C ILE A 112 10.36 -9.07 -19.44
N PHE A 113 9.53 -8.69 -18.48
CA PHE A 113 8.13 -9.13 -18.39
C PHE A 113 7.21 -8.02 -18.92
N GLY A 114 6.30 -8.38 -19.83
CA GLY A 114 5.34 -7.44 -20.42
C GLY A 114 4.21 -8.16 -21.15
N SER A 115 3.16 -7.43 -21.49
CA SER A 115 2.04 -7.89 -22.31
C SER A 115 1.73 -6.89 -23.41
N TYR A 116 1.06 -7.34 -24.47
CA TYR A 116 0.63 -6.51 -25.62
C TYR A 116 -0.72 -5.80 -25.41
N THR A 117 -1.16 -5.67 -24.16
CA THR A 117 -2.51 -5.21 -23.78
C THR A 117 -2.47 -3.83 -23.14
#